data_AF-A0A941PHY3-F1
#
_entry.id   AF-A0A941PHY3-F1
#
_cell.length_a   1.000
_cell.length_b   1.000
_cell.length_c   1.000
_cell.angle_alpha   90.00
_cell.angle_beta   90.00
_cell.angle_gamma   90.00
#
_symmetry.space_group_name_H-M   'P 1'
#
loop_
_entity.id
_entity.type
_entity.pdbx_description
1 polymer ?
#
loop_
_entity_poly.entity_id
_entity_poly.type
_entity_poly.pdbx_seq_one_letter_code
_entity_poly.pdbx_strand_id
1 'polypeptide(L)'
;MRTLAVLAIFAAITVATARAAASGAYATAAAATAADCARLCDDDTLCIGWTYDGSACGLWASAPKHDAPLPFRLSNRAPGFVRPAHGAAVAPPEQPSPIRPEPMAVALLGGDDRPQDLRPRFGGN
;
A
#
# COMPACT_ATOMS: atom_id res chain seq x y z
N MET A 1 -29.44 52.82 -23.42
CA MET A 1 -29.73 52.29 -22.07
C MET A 1 -29.78 50.75 -21.98
N ARG A 2 -29.68 49.97 -23.07
CA ARG A 2 -29.65 48.49 -23.02
C ARG A 2 -28.23 47.89 -23.02
N THR A 3 -27.21 48.67 -23.35
CA THR A 3 -25.80 48.23 -23.43
C THR A 3 -25.04 48.30 -22.09
N LEU A 4 -25.51 49.10 -21.14
CA LEU A 4 -24.86 49.23 -19.82
C LEU A 4 -25.14 48.05 -18.89
N ALA A 5 -26.21 47.28 -19.11
CA ALA A 5 -26.54 46.12 -18.29
C ALA A 5 -25.67 44.90 -18.57
N VAL A 6 -25.04 44.81 -19.75
CA VAL A 6 -24.22 43.66 -20.15
C VAL A 6 -22.83 43.70 -19.50
N LEU A 7 -22.29 44.90 -19.24
CA LEU A 7 -20.97 45.09 -18.63
C LEU A 7 -20.95 44.81 -17.11
N ALA A 8 -22.09 44.88 -16.42
CA ALA A 8 -22.18 44.58 -14.99
C ALA A 8 -22.18 43.07 -14.68
N ILE A 9 -22.52 42.21 -15.65
CA ILE A 9 -22.62 40.75 -15.44
C ILE A 9 -21.24 40.08 -15.49
N PHE A 10 -20.25 40.67 -16.18
CA PHE A 10 -18.91 40.08 -16.30
C PHE A 10 -18.00 40.30 -15.07
N ALA A 11 -18.36 41.17 -14.14
CA ALA A 11 -17.52 41.46 -12.97
C ALA A 11 -17.71 40.49 -11.79
N ALA A 12 -18.66 39.55 -11.87
CA ALA A 12 -19.07 38.72 -10.72
C ALA A 12 -18.43 37.31 -10.66
N ILE A 13 -17.53 36.93 -11.58
CA ILE A 13 -17.12 35.50 -11.72
C ILE A 13 -15.69 35.20 -11.21
N THR A 14 -14.83 36.18 -10.89
CA THR A 14 -13.38 35.91 -10.78
C THR A 14 -12.80 35.76 -9.37
N VAL A 15 -13.58 35.44 -8.33
CA VAL A 15 -13.01 35.34 -6.96
C VAL A 15 -13.58 34.14 -6.20
N ALA A 16 -13.21 32.92 -6.58
CA ALA A 16 -13.47 31.76 -5.71
C ALA A 16 -12.63 30.50 -6.01
N THR A 17 -11.31 30.57 -6.18
CA THR A 17 -10.52 29.31 -6.23
C THR A 17 -9.15 29.31 -5.57
N ALA A 18 -8.72 30.38 -4.87
CA ALA A 18 -7.50 30.31 -4.07
C ALA A 18 -7.79 29.61 -2.72
N ARG A 19 -8.13 28.31 -2.75
CA ARG A 19 -8.07 27.47 -1.55
C ARG A 19 -6.60 27.31 -1.21
N ALA A 20 -6.23 27.85 -0.04
CA ALA A 20 -4.89 27.87 0.49
C ALA A 20 -4.14 26.57 0.16
N ALA A 21 -3.06 26.69 -0.61
CA ALA A 21 -2.18 25.58 -0.88
C ALA A 21 -1.75 25.00 0.47
N ALA A 22 -2.08 23.73 0.73
CA ALA A 22 -1.33 22.97 1.73
C ALA A 22 0.14 23.21 1.43
N SER A 23 0.92 23.71 2.41
CA SER A 23 2.29 24.19 2.20
C SER A 23 3.15 23.11 1.54
N GLY A 24 3.30 23.17 0.22
CA GLY A 24 4.00 22.18 -0.61
C GLY A 24 3.17 21.48 -1.70
N ALA A 25 1.85 21.58 -1.67
CA ALA A 25 1.01 21.18 -2.82
C ALA A 25 1.19 22.20 -3.95
N TYR A 26 1.45 21.72 -5.17
CA TYR A 26 1.62 22.59 -6.34
C TYR A 26 0.28 23.04 -6.94
N ALA A 27 -0.78 22.28 -6.69
CA ALA A 27 -2.13 22.60 -7.12
C ALA A 27 -3.14 22.22 -6.03
N THR A 28 -4.22 23.00 -5.93
CA THR A 28 -5.38 22.66 -5.13
C THR A 28 -6.64 22.62 -5.99
N ALA A 29 -7.50 21.64 -5.75
CA ALA A 29 -8.73 21.44 -6.51
C ALA A 29 -9.89 21.14 -5.57
N ALA A 30 -11.11 21.51 -5.94
CA ALA A 30 -12.29 21.08 -5.22
C ALA A 30 -12.54 19.59 -5.51
N ALA A 31 -12.87 18.82 -4.47
CA ALA A 31 -13.27 17.43 -4.63
C ALA A 31 -14.33 17.06 -3.58
N ALA A 32 -15.29 16.24 -4.00
CA ALA A 32 -16.34 15.76 -3.13
C ALA A 32 -15.90 14.54 -2.30
N THR A 33 -14.91 13.79 -2.79
CA THR A 33 -14.39 12.59 -2.13
C THR A 33 -12.88 12.46 -2.27
N ALA A 34 -12.26 11.69 -1.37
CA ALA A 34 -10.86 11.31 -1.48
C ALA A 34 -10.55 10.53 -2.78
N ALA A 35 -11.52 9.74 -3.27
CA ALA A 35 -11.39 9.02 -4.53
C ALA A 35 -11.31 9.97 -5.74
N ASP A 36 -12.00 11.11 -5.69
CA ASP A 36 -11.88 12.15 -6.72
C ASP A 36 -10.49 12.78 -6.70
N CYS A 37 -9.91 13.02 -5.52
CA CYS A 37 -8.51 13.49 -5.43
C CYS A 37 -7.52 12.50 -6.02
N ALA A 38 -7.72 11.21 -5.75
CA ALA A 38 -6.88 10.17 -6.33
C ALA A 38 -6.94 10.19 -7.86
N ARG A 39 -8.14 10.31 -8.44
CA ARG A 39 -8.34 10.42 -9.89
C ARG A 39 -7.69 11.67 -10.47
N LEU A 40 -7.87 12.83 -9.85
CA LEU A 40 -7.21 14.07 -10.28
C LEU A 40 -5.69 13.96 -10.28
N CYS A 41 -5.12 13.29 -9.29
CA CYS A 41 -3.69 13.01 -9.26
C CYS A 41 -3.27 11.99 -10.33
N ASP A 42 -4.08 10.95 -10.57
CA ASP A 42 -3.80 9.96 -11.61
C ASP A 42 -3.97 10.53 -13.04
N ASP A 43 -4.72 11.61 -13.23
CA ASP A 43 -4.86 12.30 -14.52
C ASP A 43 -3.73 13.31 -14.77
N ASP A 44 -3.02 13.76 -13.73
CA ASP A 44 -1.89 14.68 -13.83
C ASP A 44 -0.55 13.94 -13.82
N THR A 45 0.19 14.03 -14.92
CA THR A 45 1.49 13.37 -15.09
C THR A 45 2.56 13.81 -14.10
N LEU A 46 2.43 15.00 -13.50
CA LEU A 46 3.37 15.52 -12.50
C LEU A 46 3.03 15.06 -11.09
N CYS A 47 1.84 14.51 -10.87
CA CYS A 47 1.38 14.17 -9.53
C CYS A 47 1.97 12.86 -9.03
N ILE A 48 2.67 12.95 -7.90
CA ILE A 48 3.27 11.81 -7.17
C ILE A 48 2.41 11.45 -5.95
N GLY A 49 1.64 12.41 -5.41
CA GLY A 49 0.74 12.15 -4.29
C GLY A 49 -0.28 13.26 -4.09
N TRP A 50 -1.23 13.00 -3.20
CA TRP A 50 -2.35 13.89 -2.93
C TRP A 50 -2.73 13.88 -1.44
N THR A 51 -3.39 14.95 -1.02
CA THR A 51 -3.99 15.11 0.31
C THR A 51 -5.47 15.47 0.15
N TYR A 52 -6.32 15.04 1.07
CA TYR A 52 -7.75 15.40 1.08
C TYR A 52 -8.18 15.84 2.48
N ASP A 53 -8.83 17.00 2.56
CA ASP A 53 -9.29 17.61 3.83
C ASP A 53 -10.81 17.50 4.08
N GLY A 54 -11.55 16.84 3.19
CA GLY A 54 -13.01 16.75 3.25
C GLY A 54 -13.75 17.66 2.26
N SER A 55 -13.06 18.62 1.64
CA SER A 55 -13.65 19.54 0.65
C SER A 55 -12.72 19.90 -0.51
N ALA A 56 -11.42 19.67 -0.34
CA ALA A 56 -10.39 20.04 -1.28
C ALA A 56 -9.26 19.01 -1.32
N CYS A 57 -8.64 18.93 -2.49
CA CYS A 57 -7.42 18.19 -2.74
C CYS A 57 -6.23 19.13 -2.74
N GLY A 58 -5.10 18.66 -2.23
CA GLY A 58 -3.78 19.17 -2.61
C GLY A 58 -3.07 18.14 -3.47
N LEU A 59 -2.53 18.52 -4.62
CA LEU A 59 -1.71 17.68 -5.50
C LEU A 59 -0.22 17.98 -5.28
N TRP A 60 0.62 16.95 -5.30
CA TRP A 60 2.03 17.02 -4.91
C TRP A 60 2.93 16.40 -5.97
N ALA A 61 3.96 17.14 -6.39
CA ALA A 61 4.94 16.67 -7.38
C ALA A 61 6.15 15.98 -6.72
N SER A 62 6.14 15.88 -5.40
CA SER A 62 7.20 15.24 -4.61
C SER A 62 6.65 14.78 -3.26
N ALA A 63 7.20 13.70 -2.71
CA ALA A 63 6.88 13.31 -1.34
C ALA A 63 7.51 14.29 -0.33
N PRO A 64 6.75 14.72 0.69
CA PRO A 64 7.28 15.55 1.77
C PRO A 64 8.32 14.76 2.60
N LYS A 65 9.42 15.41 2.99
CA LYS A 65 10.53 14.74 3.71
C LYS A 65 10.33 14.66 5.22
N HIS A 66 9.73 15.68 5.84
CA HIS A 66 9.64 15.78 7.30
C HIS A 66 8.26 16.20 7.83
N ASP A 67 7.45 16.90 7.03
CA ASP A 67 6.16 17.43 7.47
C ASP A 67 5.08 17.21 6.41
N ALA A 68 4.82 15.94 6.08
CA ALA A 68 3.71 15.64 5.18
C ALA A 68 2.39 16.06 5.84
N PRO A 69 1.57 16.93 5.21
CA PRO A 69 0.23 17.19 5.72
C PRO A 69 -0.54 15.87 5.69
N LEU A 70 -0.86 15.36 6.87
CA LEU A 70 -1.61 14.13 7.01
C LEU A 70 -3.10 14.40 6.70
N PRO A 71 -3.78 13.54 5.92
CA PRO A 71 -3.27 12.29 5.35
C PRO A 71 -2.72 12.45 3.91
N PHE A 72 -1.40 12.47 3.74
CA PHE A 72 -0.75 12.32 2.44
C PHE A 72 -0.91 10.88 1.93
N ARG A 73 -1.23 10.74 0.64
CA ARG A 73 -1.42 9.47 -0.06
C ARG A 73 -0.61 9.49 -1.35
N LEU A 74 0.11 8.41 -1.63
CA LEU A 74 0.83 8.27 -2.89
C LEU A 74 -0.15 7.91 -4.01
N SER A 75 0.07 8.49 -5.20
CA SER A 75 -0.62 8.07 -6.42
C SER A 75 -0.10 6.72 -6.90
N ASN A 76 -0.90 6.03 -7.72
CA ASN A 76 -0.48 4.83 -8.43
C ASN A 76 0.72 5.07 -9.36
N ARG A 77 0.91 6.31 -9.81
CA ARG A 77 2.04 6.74 -10.66
C ARG A 77 3.32 7.05 -9.88
N ALA A 78 3.26 7.09 -8.55
CA ALA A 78 4.41 7.43 -7.74
C ALA A 78 5.60 6.51 -8.09
N PRO A 79 6.80 7.07 -8.34
CA PRO A 79 7.98 6.28 -8.61
C PRO A 79 8.28 5.31 -7.45
N GLY A 80 8.78 4.12 -7.77
CA GLY A 80 9.06 3.08 -6.78
C GLY A 80 10.00 3.52 -5.65
N PHE A 81 10.92 4.45 -5.91
CA PHE A 81 11.82 4.99 -4.89
C PHE A 81 11.12 5.85 -3.83
N VAL A 82 9.92 6.36 -4.13
CA VAL A 82 9.10 7.15 -3.20
C VAL A 82 8.21 6.25 -2.35
N ARG A 83 7.89 5.05 -2.84
CA ARG A 83 7.14 4.07 -2.06
C ARG A 83 8.03 3.57 -0.95
N PRO A 84 7.70 3.83 0.34
CA PRO A 84 8.37 3.12 1.41
C PRO A 84 8.20 1.63 1.14
N ALA A 85 9.26 0.84 1.32
CA ALA A 85 9.30 -0.59 1.01
C ALA A 85 8.30 -1.40 1.86
N HIS A 86 7.00 -1.21 1.64
CA HIS A 86 5.89 -1.97 2.23
C HIS A 86 5.73 -3.33 1.51
N GLY A 87 6.85 -3.86 1.00
CA GLY A 87 6.93 -5.04 0.16
C GLY A 87 8.12 -5.93 0.49
N ALA A 88 8.94 -5.60 1.49
CA ALA A 88 9.47 -6.68 2.31
C ALA A 88 8.27 -7.22 3.06
N ALA A 89 7.55 -8.16 2.45
CA ALA A 89 6.77 -9.12 3.20
C ALA A 89 7.67 -9.50 4.37
N VAL A 90 7.27 -9.14 5.59
CA VAL A 90 7.85 -9.75 6.78
C VAL A 90 7.71 -11.23 6.48
N ALA A 91 8.82 -11.90 6.18
CA ALA A 91 8.81 -13.33 6.06
C ALA A 91 8.07 -13.81 7.32
N PRO A 92 7.02 -14.66 7.19
CA PRO A 92 6.38 -15.24 8.36
C PRO A 92 7.48 -15.67 9.32
N PRO A 93 7.42 -15.31 10.61
CA PRO A 93 8.50 -15.58 11.54
C PRO A 93 8.92 -17.03 11.31
N GLU A 94 10.18 -17.21 10.90
CA GLU A 94 10.71 -18.50 10.50
C GLU A 94 10.39 -19.45 11.64
N GLN A 95 9.39 -20.31 11.42
CA GLN A 95 9.01 -21.29 12.42
C GLN A 95 10.29 -22.10 12.63
N PRO A 96 10.81 -22.20 13.87
CA PRO A 96 12.02 -22.97 14.13
C PRO A 96 11.81 -24.33 13.50
N SER A 97 12.62 -24.63 12.47
CA SER A 97 12.56 -25.90 11.77
C SER A 97 12.53 -26.98 12.84
N PRO A 98 11.56 -27.92 12.82
CA PRO A 98 11.59 -29.05 13.71
C PRO A 98 12.97 -29.65 13.60
N ILE A 99 13.73 -29.65 14.70
CA ILE A 99 15.05 -30.26 14.76
C ILE A 99 14.82 -31.70 14.33
N ARG A 100 15.13 -32.01 13.06
CA ARG A 100 15.08 -33.37 12.55
C ARG A 100 16.23 -34.05 13.29
N PRO A 101 15.97 -34.99 14.22
CA PRO A 101 17.06 -35.67 14.89
C PRO A 101 17.90 -36.36 13.81
N GLU A 102 19.20 -36.03 13.81
CA GLU A 102 20.19 -36.72 13.00
C GLU A 102 20.03 -38.23 13.22
N PRO A 103 20.03 -39.06 12.16
CA PRO A 103 19.79 -40.51 12.26
C PRO A 103 20.84 -41.25 13.11
N MET A 104 21.90 -40.56 13.54
CA MET A 104 22.94 -41.08 14.41
C MET A 104 22.43 -41.33 15.85
N ALA A 105 21.38 -40.63 16.31
CA ALA A 105 20.83 -40.81 17.65
C ALA A 105 19.99 -42.10 17.79
N VAL A 106 19.45 -42.62 16.70
CA VAL A 106 18.63 -43.86 16.69
C VAL A 106 19.51 -45.11 16.78
N ALA A 107 20.76 -45.05 16.32
CA ALA A 107 21.68 -46.18 16.38
C ALA A 107 22.21 -46.51 17.79
N LEU A 108 22.02 -45.62 18.78
CA LEU A 108 22.46 -45.82 20.17
C LEU A 108 21.34 -46.30 21.12
N LEU A 109 20.07 -46.30 20.69
CA LEU A 109 18.95 -46.89 21.42
C LEU A 109 18.62 -48.23 20.76
N GLY A 110 19.36 -49.28 21.14
CA GLY A 110 19.21 -50.63 20.59
C GLY A 110 17.78 -51.17 20.69
N GLY A 111 17.00 -50.97 19.65
CA GLY A 111 15.67 -51.56 19.43
C GLY A 111 15.75 -52.57 18.29
N ASP A 112 15.72 -53.85 18.64
CA ASP A 112 15.60 -54.98 17.70
C ASP A 112 14.21 -54.97 17.04
N ASP A 113 14.07 -54.35 15.87
CA ASP A 113 12.89 -54.50 15.01
C ASP A 113 13.08 -55.72 14.08
N ARG A 114 13.08 -56.93 14.64
CA ARG A 114 12.88 -58.15 13.84
C ARG A 114 11.39 -58.49 13.79
N PRO A 115 10.75 -58.46 12.61
CA PRO A 115 9.41 -59.03 12.46
C PRO A 115 9.51 -60.55 12.63
N GLN A 116 8.99 -61.06 13.75
CA GLN A 116 8.82 -62.50 13.94
C GLN A 116 7.67 -62.98 13.05
N ASP A 117 8.04 -63.55 11.91
CA ASP A 117 7.17 -64.37 11.06
C ASP A 117 6.72 -65.63 11.83
N LEU A 118 5.68 -65.49 12.66
CA LEU A 118 4.99 -66.61 13.29
C LEU A 118 3.94 -67.19 12.33
N ARG A 119 4.41 -67.89 11.29
CA ARG A 119 3.57 -68.78 10.49
C ARG A 119 3.71 -70.23 11.00
N PRO A 120 2.61 -70.89 11.43
CA PRO A 120 2.66 -72.29 11.82
C PRO A 120 2.89 -73.18 10.59
N ARG A 121 3.95 -74.00 10.62
CA ARG A 121 4.16 -75.06 9.64
C ARG A 121 3.50 -76.34 10.14
N PHE A 122 2.29 -76.61 9.65
CA PHE A 122 1.64 -77.92 9.78
C PHE A 122 2.20 -78.91 8.76
N GLY A 123 2.44 -80.16 9.20
CA GLY A 123 2.75 -81.35 8.39
C GLY A 123 4.21 -81.81 8.49
N GLY A 124 4.55 -83.07 8.74
CA GLY A 124 3.78 -84.31 8.90
C GLY A 124 4.75 -85.50 8.77
N ASN A 125 4.54 -86.54 9.57
CA ASN A 125 4.71 -87.98 9.27
C ASN A 125 4.31 -88.81 10.49
#